data_AF-A0A1M4YA62-F1
#
_entry.id   AF-A0A1M4YA62-F1
#
_cell.length_a   1.000
_cell.length_b   1.000
_cell.length_c   1.000
_cell.angle_alpha   90.00
_cell.angle_beta   90.00
_cell.angle_gamma   90.00
#
_symmetry.space_group_name_H-M   'P 1'
#
loop_
_entity.id
_entity.type
_entity.pdbx_description
1 polymer ?
#
loop_
_entity_poly.entity_id
_entity_poly.type
_entity_poly.pdbx_seq_one_letter_code
_entity_poly.pdbx_strand_id
1 'polypeptide(L)' 'MKYQLNVIEAINRFRELNLTVSPVPGTSKYCISFPEGRSALLKEKMLLEMACNLKGEQATEIYERLQASAR' A
#
# COMPACT_ATOMS: atom_id res chain seq x y z
N MET A 1 -5.59 16.36 -8.69
CA MET A 1 -6.13 15.00 -8.82
C MET A 1 -6.87 14.66 -7.54
N LYS A 2 -8.17 14.36 -7.61
CA LYS A 2 -8.97 13.93 -6.45
C LYS A 2 -8.91 12.41 -6.45
N TYR A 3 -8.21 11.79 -5.48
CA TYR A 3 -8.23 10.35 -5.35
C TYR A 3 -9.68 9.92 -5.10
N GLN A 4 -10.15 8.88 -5.81
CA GLN A 4 -11.49 8.34 -5.62
C GLN A 4 -11.61 7.54 -4.31
N LEU A 5 -10.51 7.38 -3.57
CA LEU A 5 -10.42 6.68 -2.31
C LEU A 5 -9.77 7.57 -1.24
N ASN A 6 -10.22 7.42 0.00
CA ASN A 6 -9.55 7.94 1.18
C ASN A 6 -8.51 6.94 1.74
N VAL A 7 -7.73 7.37 2.73
CA VAL A 7 -6.66 6.57 3.35
C VAL A 7 -7.17 5.29 4.00
N ILE A 8 -8.32 5.34 4.68
CA ILE A 8 -8.90 4.18 5.36
C ILE A 8 -9.30 3.12 4.34
N GLU A 9 -9.95 3.54 3.25
CA GLU A 9 -10.30 2.64 2.14
C GLU A 9 -9.05 2.05 1.49
N ALA A 10 -7.97 2.84 1.36
CA ALA A 10 -6.73 2.35 0.78
C ALA A 10 -6.12 1.26 1.67
N ILE A 11 -6.03 1.49 2.98
CA ILE A 11 -5.55 0.52 3.97
C ILE A 11 -6.36 -0.78 3.89
N ASN A 12 -7.69 -0.70 3.77
CA ASN A 12 -8.53 -1.88 3.67
C ASN A 12 -8.22 -2.72 2.42
N ARG A 13 -7.96 -2.08 1.26
CA ARG A 13 -7.54 -2.82 0.05
C ARG A 13 -6.21 -3.55 0.19
N PHE A 14 -5.24 -2.95 0.89
CA PHE A 14 -3.99 -3.65 1.18
C PHE A 14 -4.21 -4.83 2.13
N ARG A 15 -5.12 -4.70 3.11
CA ARG A 15 -5.49 -5.80 4.01
C ARG A 15 -6.18 -6.96 3.29
N GLU A 16 -6.98 -6.68 2.28
CA GLU A 16 -7.58 -7.72 1.41
C GLU A 16 -6.51 -8.58 0.71
N LEU A 17 -5.29 -8.03 0.51
CA LEU A 17 -4.13 -8.75 -0.03
C LEU A 17 -3.24 -9.36 1.05
N ASN A 18 -3.75 -9.48 2.27
CA ASN A 18 -3.00 -9.97 3.44
C ASN A 18 -1.76 -9.11 3.78
N LEU A 19 -1.78 -7.82 3.43
CA LEU A 19 -0.73 -6.86 3.79
C LEU A 19 -1.15 -6.03 5.00
N THR A 20 -0.22 -5.79 5.91
CA THR A 20 -0.45 -4.90 7.06
C THR A 20 0.00 -3.50 6.71
N VAL A 21 -0.84 -2.49 6.93
CA VAL A 21 -0.48 -1.07 6.73
C VAL A 21 -0.55 -0.32 8.04
N SER A 22 0.53 0.36 8.41
CA SER A 22 0.63 1.16 9.63
C SER A 22 1.16 2.56 9.33
N PRO A 23 0.56 3.64 9.86
CA PRO A 23 1.12 4.98 9.73
C PRO A 23 2.45 5.08 10.48
N VAL A 24 3.41 5.84 9.94
CA VAL A 24 4.70 6.10 10.60
C VAL A 24 4.64 7.44 11.34
N PRO A 25 4.67 7.45 12.69
CA PRO A 25 4.51 8.66 13.49
C PRO A 25 5.50 9.77 13.11
N GLY A 26 5.04 11.01 13.13
CA GLY A 26 5.86 12.18 12.78
C GLY A 26 6.17 12.32 11.29
N THR A 27 5.54 11.52 10.42
CA THR A 27 5.74 11.57 8.96
C THR A 27 4.42 11.42 8.20
N SER A 28 4.43 11.73 6.90
CA SER A 28 3.32 11.44 5.96
C SER A 28 3.50 10.09 5.24
N LYS A 29 4.18 9.14 5.88
CA LYS A 29 4.48 7.82 5.33
C LYS A 29 3.68 6.72 6.03
N TYR A 30 3.52 5.63 5.31
CA TYR A 30 2.89 4.40 5.76
C TYR A 30 3.85 3.24 5.53
N CYS A 31 3.99 2.38 6.52
CA CYS A 31 4.71 1.13 6.44
C CYS A 31 3.75 0.04 5.99
N ILE A 32 4.08 -0.63 4.89
CA ILE A 32 3.38 -1.81 4.41
C ILE A 32 4.24 -3.02 4.72
N SER A 33 3.75 -3.90 5.58
CA SER A 33 4.41 -5.14 5.96
C SER A 33 3.78 -6.33 5.25
N PHE A 34 4.64 -7.16 4.69
CA PHE A 34 4.29 -8.41 4.04
C PHE A 34 4.30 -9.58 5.04
N PRO A 35 3.51 -10.65 4.80
CA PRO A 35 3.50 -11.85 5.65
C PRO A 35 4.89 -12.51 5.78
N GLU A 36 5.72 -12.41 4.75
CA GLU A 36 7.09 -12.93 4.69
C GLU A 36 8.11 -12.12 5.52
N GLY A 37 7.66 -11.13 6.28
CA GLY A 37 8.50 -10.33 7.19
C GLY A 37 9.19 -9.14 6.53
N ARG A 38 8.99 -8.92 5.22
CA ARG A 38 9.49 -7.73 4.51
C ARG A 38 8.58 -6.53 4.74
N SER A 39 9.11 -5.32 4.54
CA SER A 39 8.30 -4.10 4.60
C SER A 39 8.75 -3.02 3.62
N ALA A 40 7.80 -2.20 3.18
CA ALA A 40 8.00 -1.06 2.30
C ALA A 40 7.43 0.22 2.90
N LEU A 41 8.12 1.34 2.73
CA LEU A 41 7.65 2.65 3.14
C LEU A 41 7.08 3.42 1.94
N LEU A 42 5.80 3.78 2.02
CA LEU A 42 5.12 4.58 1.01
C LEU A 42 4.74 5.95 1.55
N LYS A 43 4.82 6.98 0.72
CA LYS A 43 4.15 8.26 1.01
C LYS A 43 2.64 8.08 0.83
N GLU A 44 1.84 8.88 1.53
CA GLU A 44 0.38 8.86 1.40
C GLU A 44 -0.12 8.89 -0.05
N LYS A 45 0.47 9.77 -0.87
CA LYS A 45 0.16 9.89 -2.30
C LYS A 45 0.29 8.54 -3.04
N MET A 46 1.40 7.83 -2.81
CA MET A 46 1.68 6.54 -3.46
C MET A 46 0.77 5.45 -2.91
N LEU A 47 0.45 5.47 -1.61
CA LEU A 47 -0.51 4.55 -1.01
C LEU A 47 -1.87 4.66 -1.70
N LEU A 48 -2.37 5.88 -1.89
CA LEU A 48 -3.66 6.13 -2.54
C LEU A 48 -3.64 5.75 -4.04
N GLU A 49 -2.57 6.09 -4.76
CA GLU A 49 -2.39 5.73 -6.17
C GLU A 49 -2.38 4.21 -6.37
N MET A 50 -1.58 3.49 -5.57
CA MET A 50 -1.50 2.04 -5.62
C MET A 50 -2.83 1.40 -5.24
N ALA A 51 -3.46 1.85 -4.16
CA ALA A 51 -4.76 1.33 -3.75
C ALA A 51 -5.84 1.49 -4.81
N CYS A 52 -5.85 2.61 -5.58
CA CYS A 52 -6.77 2.78 -6.70
C CYS A 52 -6.59 1.70 -7.76
N ASN A 53 -5.34 1.34 -8.07
CA ASN A 53 -4.96 0.38 -9.12
C ASN A 53 -5.06 -1.10 -8.67
N LEU A 54 -5.24 -1.37 -7.36
CA LEU A 54 -5.44 -2.73 -6.84
C LEU A 54 -6.76 -3.40 -7.29
N LYS A 55 -7.68 -2.68 -7.95
CA LYS A 55 -8.89 -3.28 -8.54
C LYS A 55 -8.55 -4.01 -9.84
N GLY A 56 -8.44 -5.34 -9.82
CA GLY A 56 -8.34 -6.20 -11.02
C GLY A 56 -7.02 -6.98 -11.14
N GLU A 57 -6.69 -7.43 -12.35
CA GLU A 57 -5.50 -8.24 -12.69
C GLU A 57 -4.14 -7.56 -12.36
N GLN A 58 -4.15 -6.26 -12.02
CA GLN A 58 -2.95 -5.49 -11.68
C GLN A 58 -2.52 -5.62 -10.20
N ALA A 59 -3.31 -6.29 -9.35
CA ALA A 59 -2.95 -6.51 -7.95
C ALA A 59 -1.63 -7.28 -7.81
N THR A 60 -1.38 -8.24 -8.69
CA THR A 60 -0.13 -9.02 -8.71
C THR A 60 1.08 -8.16 -9.08
N GLU A 61 0.97 -7.30 -10.10
CA GLU A 61 2.07 -6.39 -10.50
C GLU A 61 2.40 -5.39 -9.38
N ILE A 62 1.39 -4.85 -8.70
CA ILE A 62 1.59 -3.92 -7.59
C ILE A 62 2.25 -4.65 -6.41
N TYR A 63 1.82 -5.87 -6.13
CA TYR A 63 2.43 -6.71 -5.09
C TYR A 63 3.91 -6.98 -5.39
N GLU A 64 4.25 -7.36 -6.63
CA GLU A 64 5.64 -7.57 -7.07
C GLU A 64 6.47 -6.28 -6.99
N ARG A 65 5.91 -5.14 -7.44
CA ARG A 65 6.59 -3.83 -7.32
C ARG A 65 6.87 -3.44 -5.87
N LEU A 66 5.92 -3.71 -4.98
CA LEU A 66 6.11 -3.43 -3.56
C LEU A 66 7.15 -4.37 -2.94
N GLN A 67 7.16 -5.65 -3.32
CA GLN A 67 8.20 -6.59 -2.89
C GLN A 67 9.59 -6.16 -3.38
N ALA A 68 9.72 -5.75 -4.65
CA ALA A 68 11.00 -5.27 -5.20
C ALA A 68 11.51 -4.01 -4.49
N SER A 69 10.61 -3.22 -3.91
CA SER A 69 10.94 -2.00 -3.17
C SER A 69 11.10 -2.22 -1.67
N ALA A 70 10.70 -3.40 -1.17
CA ALA A 70 10.82 -3.79 0.22
C ALA A 70 12.28 -4.17 0.53
N ARG A 71 12.81 -3.64 1.63
CA ARG A 71 14.18 -3.92 2.09
C ARG A 71 14.17 -4.94 3.20
#